data_AF-A0A962R0N8-F1
#
_entry.id   AF-A0A962R0N8-F1
#
_cell.length_a   1.000
_cell.length_b   1.000
_cell.length_c   1.000
_cell.angle_alpha   90.00
_cell.angle_beta   90.00
_cell.angle_gamma   90.00
#
_symmetry.space_group_name_H-M   'P 1'
#
loop_
_entity.id
_entity.type
_entity.pdbx_description
1 polymer ?
#
loop_
_entity_poly.entity_id
_entity_poly.type
_entity_poly.pdbx_seq_one_letter_code
_entity_poly.pdbx_strand_id
1 'polypeptide(L)'
;MSLEADWFLRAHPEITTIEVLLPDCNGVMRGKWLPRHKLRTIFDGELKLPKTALSLDIWGRDVEQLVFATGDADGVCRPVEGSLLPTPWSPQGQHGQVMLSMFNDDGAPYMGDPRHVLKQVLALYQEEGWRPVVAAELEFSLVRWDESVPLHTCPSLPNQSPVGGNTYGLDVLNHNQA
;
A
#
# COMPACT_ATOMS: atom_id res chain seq x y z
N MET A 1 -17.18 -6.08 18.87
CA MET A 1 -17.69 -5.05 17.93
C MET A 1 -16.78 -3.84 18.02
N SER A 2 -16.05 -3.53 16.95
CA SER A 2 -15.13 -2.40 16.93
C SER A 2 -15.91 -1.08 16.83
N LEU A 3 -15.65 -0.17 17.77
CA LEU A 3 -16.24 1.18 17.81
C LEU A 3 -16.00 1.94 16.49
N GLU A 4 -14.83 1.74 15.88
CA GLU A 4 -14.43 2.36 14.61
C GLU A 4 -15.36 1.98 13.46
N ALA A 5 -15.62 0.69 13.27
CA ALA A 5 -16.47 0.19 12.18
C ALA A 5 -17.91 0.73 12.29
N ASP A 6 -18.47 0.75 13.49
CA ASP A 6 -19.83 1.26 13.70
C ASP A 6 -19.93 2.77 13.46
N TRP A 7 -18.94 3.54 13.90
CA TRP A 7 -18.90 4.97 13.65
C TRP A 7 -18.76 5.27 12.16
N PHE A 8 -17.86 4.57 11.48
CA PHE A 8 -17.65 4.71 10.05
C PHE A 8 -18.93 4.44 9.25
N LEU A 9 -19.60 3.32 9.52
CA LEU A 9 -20.83 2.97 8.82
C LEU A 9 -21.94 3.99 9.07
N ARG A 10 -22.04 4.57 10.27
CA ARG A 10 -23.01 5.63 10.54
C ARG A 10 -22.68 6.95 9.86
N ALA A 11 -21.40 7.33 9.84
CA ALA A 11 -20.94 8.58 9.23
C ALA A 11 -21.02 8.54 7.70
N HIS A 12 -20.86 7.36 7.10
CA HIS A 12 -20.79 7.15 5.66
C HIS A 12 -21.84 6.14 5.19
N PRO A 13 -23.14 6.48 5.20
CA PRO A 13 -24.22 5.59 4.75
C PRO A 13 -24.12 5.25 3.24
N GLU A 14 -23.49 6.10 2.44
CA GLU A 14 -23.30 5.94 1.00
C GLU A 14 -22.32 4.84 0.60
N ILE A 15 -21.43 4.43 1.51
CA ILE A 15 -20.39 3.44 1.20
C ILE A 15 -20.99 2.05 1.07
N THR A 16 -20.84 1.43 -0.10
CA THR A 16 -21.35 0.09 -0.42
C THR A 16 -20.23 -0.96 -0.49
N THR A 17 -19.00 -0.53 -0.74
CA THR A 17 -17.81 -1.38 -0.93
C THR A 17 -16.69 -0.97 0.02
N ILE A 18 -15.98 -1.95 0.57
CA ILE A 18 -14.79 -1.78 1.39
C ILE A 18 -13.61 -2.41 0.67
N GLU A 19 -12.60 -1.60 0.36
CA GLU A 19 -11.31 -2.01 -0.15
C GLU A 19 -10.44 -2.41 1.03
N VAL A 20 -10.11 -3.70 1.13
CA VAL A 20 -9.12 -4.15 2.11
C VAL A 20 -7.75 -4.16 1.47
N LEU A 21 -6.78 -3.52 2.13
CA LEU A 21 -5.46 -3.26 1.56
C LEU A 21 -4.35 -3.86 2.44
N LEU A 22 -3.40 -4.53 1.81
CA LEU A 22 -2.19 -5.09 2.40
C LEU A 22 -0.99 -4.67 1.55
N PRO A 23 -0.02 -3.92 2.07
CA PRO A 23 1.21 -3.63 1.33
C PRO A 23 2.09 -4.89 1.27
N ASP A 24 2.45 -5.33 0.07
CA ASP A 24 3.45 -6.38 -0.12
C ASP A 24 4.89 -5.87 0.05
N CYS A 25 5.86 -6.78 -0.03
CA CYS A 25 7.29 -6.45 0.12
C CYS A 25 7.84 -5.48 -0.94
N ASN A 26 7.14 -5.30 -2.06
CA ASN A 26 7.48 -4.32 -3.09
C ASN A 26 6.75 -2.99 -2.90
N GLY A 27 5.94 -2.85 -1.85
CA GLY A 27 5.09 -1.68 -1.59
C GLY A 27 3.83 -1.64 -2.45
N VAL A 28 3.50 -2.72 -3.17
CA VAL A 28 2.28 -2.81 -3.97
C VAL A 28 1.12 -3.16 -3.05
N MET A 29 0.03 -2.39 -3.14
CA MET A 29 -1.18 -2.68 -2.39
C MET A 29 -1.91 -3.89 -2.99
N ARG A 30 -2.13 -4.90 -2.14
CA ARG A 30 -2.82 -6.16 -2.46
C ARG A 30 -4.09 -6.26 -1.63
N GLY A 31 -5.07 -7.02 -2.09
CA GLY A 31 -6.27 -7.27 -1.30
C GLY A 31 -7.50 -7.55 -2.14
N LYS A 32 -8.66 -7.19 -1.61
CA LYS A 32 -9.98 -7.53 -2.18
C LYS A 32 -10.97 -6.39 -1.95
N TRP A 33 -12.01 -6.36 -2.77
CA TRP A 33 -13.21 -5.56 -2.51
C TRP A 33 -14.25 -6.42 -1.81
N LEU A 34 -14.75 -5.92 -0.68
CA LEU A 34 -15.71 -6.60 0.16
C LEU A 34 -16.99 -5.76 0.27
N PRO A 35 -18.18 -6.38 0.22
CA PRO A 35 -19.41 -5.64 0.47
C PRO A 35 -19.44 -5.01 1.86
N ARG A 36 -20.05 -3.83 2.01
CA ARG A 36 -20.22 -3.10 3.28
C ARG A 36 -20.61 -3.98 4.47
N HIS A 37 -21.53 -4.92 4.29
CA HIS A 37 -22.03 -5.77 5.37
C HIS A 37 -20.96 -6.73 5.93
N LYS A 38 -19.87 -6.97 5.20
CA LYS A 38 -18.71 -7.76 5.65
C LYS A 38 -17.70 -6.95 6.48
N LEU A 39 -17.86 -5.63 6.60
CA LEU A 39 -16.93 -4.82 7.39
C LEU A 39 -16.76 -5.35 8.82
N ARG A 40 -17.87 -5.73 9.47
CA ARG A 40 -17.84 -6.29 10.82
C ARG A 40 -17.04 -7.59 10.91
N THR A 41 -17.26 -8.53 9.97
CA THR A 41 -16.51 -9.79 9.92
C THR A 41 -15.00 -9.59 9.76
N ILE A 42 -14.57 -8.51 9.09
CA ILE A 42 -13.15 -8.15 8.99
C ILE A 42 -12.60 -7.75 10.38
N PHE A 43 -13.32 -6.91 11.12
CA PHE A 43 -12.93 -6.46 12.46
C PHE A 43 -12.98 -7.57 13.51
N ASP A 44 -13.80 -8.60 13.29
CA ASP A 44 -13.85 -9.80 14.13
C ASP A 44 -12.73 -10.81 13.77
N GLY A 45 -11.89 -10.50 12.76
CA GLY A 45 -10.71 -11.31 12.39
C GLY A 45 -11.02 -12.52 11.51
N GLU A 46 -12.15 -12.51 10.80
CA GLU A 46 -12.59 -13.64 9.97
C GLU A 46 -12.08 -13.58 8.53
N LEU A 47 -11.43 -12.48 8.12
CA LEU A 47 -10.91 -12.35 6.77
C LEU A 47 -9.60 -13.12 6.62
N LYS A 48 -9.56 -14.02 5.65
CA LYS A 48 -8.37 -14.77 5.25
C LYS A 48 -7.92 -14.40 3.85
N LEU A 49 -6.61 -14.30 3.66
CA LEU A 49 -5.97 -14.13 2.36
C LEU A 49 -4.76 -15.06 2.27
N PRO A 50 -4.41 -15.54 1.07
CA PRO A 50 -3.24 -16.38 0.90
C PRO A 50 -1.98 -15.63 1.30
N LYS A 51 -1.08 -16.27 2.03
CA LYS A 51 0.17 -15.64 2.51
C LYS A 51 1.03 -15.14 1.36
N THR A 52 0.98 -15.83 0.22
CA THR A 52 1.67 -15.49 -1.02
C THR A 52 1.30 -14.11 -1.55
N ALA A 53 0.11 -13.58 -1.21
CA ALA A 53 -0.30 -12.23 -1.58
C ALA A 53 0.71 -11.16 -1.14
N LEU A 54 1.48 -11.41 -0.07
CA LEU A 54 2.50 -10.48 0.43
C LEU A 54 3.92 -10.75 -0.10
N SER A 55 4.11 -11.81 -0.89
CA SER A 55 5.40 -12.27 -1.39
C SER A 55 5.43 -12.45 -2.91
N LEU A 56 4.51 -11.83 -3.63
CA LEU A 56 4.55 -11.77 -5.08
C LEU A 56 5.77 -10.96 -5.53
N ASP A 57 6.28 -11.24 -6.73
CA ASP A 57 7.24 -10.34 -7.36
C ASP A 57 6.57 -9.03 -7.83
N ILE A 58 7.38 -8.08 -8.32
CA ILE A 58 6.89 -6.77 -8.78
C ILE A 58 5.84 -6.87 -9.90
N TRP A 59 5.84 -7.96 -10.67
CA TRP A 59 4.90 -8.22 -11.75
C TRP A 59 3.66 -8.99 -11.29
N GLY A 60 3.56 -9.31 -9.98
CA GLY A 60 2.44 -10.04 -9.40
C GLY A 60 2.51 -11.55 -9.60
N ARG A 61 3.69 -12.11 -9.90
CA ARG A 61 3.89 -13.55 -10.05
C ARG A 61 4.29 -14.17 -8.73
N ASP A 62 3.82 -15.39 -8.51
CA ASP A 62 4.20 -16.17 -7.34
C ASP A 62 5.69 -16.52 -7.33
N VAL A 63 6.26 -16.55 -6.13
CA VAL A 63 7.58 -17.13 -5.88
C VAL A 63 7.37 -18.61 -5.60
N GLU A 64 7.67 -19.47 -6.59
CA GLU A 64 7.43 -20.91 -6.56
C GLU A 64 7.84 -21.57 -5.23
N GLN A 65 9.01 -21.22 -4.70
CA GLN A 65 9.54 -21.81 -3.48
C GLN A 65 8.65 -21.57 -2.26
N LEU A 66 7.92 -20.44 -2.21
CA LEU A 66 7.00 -20.10 -1.13
C LEU A 66 5.64 -20.79 -1.28
N VAL A 67 5.17 -20.93 -2.53
CA VAL A 67 3.92 -21.63 -2.86
C VAL A 67 4.05 -23.12 -2.59
N PHE A 68 5.07 -23.78 -3.15
CA PHE A 68 5.25 -25.23 -3.05
C PHE A 68 5.59 -25.70 -1.63
N ALA A 69 6.24 -24.86 -0.81
CA ALA A 69 6.58 -25.20 0.55
C ALA A 69 5.35 -25.23 1.50
N THR A 70 4.29 -24.48 1.18
CA THR A 70 3.16 -24.26 2.10
C THR A 70 1.80 -24.66 1.52
N GLY A 71 1.71 -24.90 0.21
CA GLY A 71 0.44 -25.12 -0.47
C GLY A 71 -0.43 -23.85 -0.53
N ASP A 72 0.20 -22.67 -0.47
CA ASP A 72 -0.46 -21.36 -0.38
C ASP A 72 -1.46 -21.24 0.78
N ALA A 73 -0.98 -21.57 1.99
CA ALA A 73 -1.80 -21.48 3.18
C ALA A 73 -2.27 -20.03 3.44
N ASP A 74 -3.51 -19.91 3.88
CA ASP A 74 -4.10 -18.63 4.27
C ASP A 74 -3.45 -18.05 5.54
N GLY A 75 -3.36 -16.73 5.59
CA GLY A 75 -3.12 -15.94 6.79
C GLY A 75 -4.40 -15.26 7.28
N VAL A 76 -4.48 -15.03 8.59
CA VAL A 76 -5.59 -14.29 9.20
C VAL A 76 -5.30 -12.80 9.10
N CYS A 77 -6.19 -12.06 8.45
CA CYS A 77 -6.02 -10.63 8.27
C CYS A 77 -6.86 -9.85 9.28
N ARG A 78 -6.24 -8.89 9.97
CA ARG A 78 -6.91 -8.00 10.93
C ARG A 78 -6.75 -6.55 10.51
N PRO A 79 -7.76 -5.69 10.73
CA PRO A 79 -7.65 -4.29 10.38
C PRO A 79 -6.63 -3.57 11.24
N VAL A 80 -5.93 -2.63 10.61
CA VAL A 80 -5.10 -1.65 11.28
C VAL A 80 -6.01 -0.58 11.84
N GLU A 81 -6.04 -0.46 13.17
CA GLU A 81 -6.84 0.54 13.87
C GLU A 81 -6.54 1.95 13.37
N GLY A 82 -7.61 2.73 13.13
CA GLY A 82 -7.54 4.12 12.66
C GLY A 82 -7.25 4.28 11.16
N SER A 83 -7.19 3.17 10.41
CA SER A 83 -6.95 3.21 8.96
C SER A 83 -8.21 3.17 8.10
N LEU A 84 -9.39 2.97 8.70
CA LEU A 84 -10.65 2.90 7.97
C LEU A 84 -11.11 4.30 7.56
N LEU A 85 -11.10 4.58 6.26
CA LEU A 85 -11.37 5.91 5.70
C LEU A 85 -12.21 5.82 4.41
N PRO A 86 -13.01 6.84 4.07
CA PRO A 86 -13.66 6.91 2.76
C PRO A 86 -12.63 7.08 1.64
N THR A 87 -12.96 6.62 0.44
CA THR A 87 -12.13 6.74 -0.76
C THR A 87 -12.78 7.78 -1.70
N PRO A 88 -12.52 9.09 -1.54
CA PRO A 88 -13.31 10.14 -2.19
C PRO A 88 -13.17 10.18 -3.71
N TRP A 89 -12.10 9.61 -4.26
CA TRP A 89 -11.89 9.48 -5.70
C TRP A 89 -12.58 8.25 -6.31
N SER A 90 -13.20 7.38 -5.50
CA SER A 90 -13.88 6.20 -6.02
C SER A 90 -15.09 6.61 -6.87
N PRO A 91 -15.51 5.78 -7.84
CA PRO A 91 -16.75 6.01 -8.57
C PRO A 91 -17.91 6.28 -7.59
N GLN A 92 -18.59 7.41 -7.80
CA GLN A 92 -19.73 7.87 -6.99
C GLN A 92 -19.46 8.00 -5.47
N GLY A 93 -18.19 7.99 -5.03
CA GLY A 93 -17.82 8.08 -3.61
C GLY A 93 -18.33 6.91 -2.75
N GLN A 94 -18.60 5.75 -3.35
CA GLN A 94 -19.24 4.62 -2.66
C GLN A 94 -18.27 3.64 -2.00
N HIS A 95 -16.96 3.93 -2.03
CA HIS A 95 -15.95 3.04 -1.46
C HIS A 95 -15.37 3.61 -0.16
N GLY A 96 -15.08 2.72 0.78
CA GLY A 96 -14.15 2.96 1.87
C GLY A 96 -12.95 2.04 1.73
N GLN A 97 -11.85 2.38 2.38
CA GLN A 97 -10.64 1.56 2.42
C GLN A 97 -10.19 1.34 3.85
N VAL A 98 -9.58 0.18 4.12
CA VAL A 98 -8.97 -0.15 5.41
C VAL A 98 -7.68 -0.94 5.17
N MET A 99 -6.61 -0.54 5.84
CA MET A 99 -5.37 -1.31 5.83
C MET A 99 -5.52 -2.51 6.75
N LEU A 100 -4.94 -3.63 6.37
CA LEU A 100 -4.87 -4.83 7.18
C LEU A 100 -3.42 -5.15 7.57
N SER A 101 -3.27 -6.04 8.54
CA SER A 101 -2.05 -6.78 8.81
C SER A 101 -2.34 -8.27 8.87
N MET A 102 -1.36 -9.09 8.48
CA MET A 102 -1.52 -10.53 8.38
C MET A 102 -0.86 -11.26 9.56
N PHE A 103 -1.57 -12.24 10.11
CA PHE A 103 -1.16 -13.09 11.22
C PHE A 103 -1.18 -14.56 10.80
N ASN A 104 -0.36 -15.36 11.47
CA ASN A 104 -0.44 -16.81 11.40
C ASN A 104 -1.68 -17.32 12.17
N ASP A 105 -2.03 -18.59 11.97
CA ASP A 105 -3.21 -19.21 12.62
C ASP A 105 -3.09 -19.25 14.16
N ASP A 106 -1.87 -19.29 14.70
CA ASP A 106 -1.58 -19.19 16.14
C ASP A 106 -1.69 -17.75 16.69
N GLY A 107 -2.00 -16.78 15.83
CA GLY A 107 -2.10 -15.37 16.17
C GLY A 107 -0.78 -14.62 16.20
N ALA A 108 0.36 -15.28 15.93
CA ALA A 108 1.65 -14.61 15.81
C ALA A 108 1.70 -13.73 14.54
N PRO A 109 2.44 -12.60 14.55
CA PRO A 109 2.68 -11.80 13.36
C PRO A 109 3.24 -12.61 12.20
N TYR A 110 2.70 -12.44 10.99
CA TYR A 110 3.29 -13.04 9.79
C TYR A 110 4.45 -12.18 9.29
N MET A 111 5.66 -12.75 9.24
CA MET A 111 6.88 -12.00 8.91
C MET A 111 7.03 -11.64 7.43
N GLY A 112 6.14 -12.13 6.56
CA GLY A 112 6.04 -11.63 5.19
C GLY A 112 5.31 -10.28 5.09
N ASP A 113 4.63 -9.83 6.16
CA ASP A 113 4.01 -8.50 6.22
C ASP A 113 5.05 -7.43 6.61
N PRO A 114 5.41 -6.49 5.72
CA PRO A 114 6.38 -5.43 6.01
C PRO A 114 5.99 -4.55 7.20
N ARG A 115 4.69 -4.40 7.50
CA ARG A 115 4.22 -3.61 8.65
C ARG A 115 4.58 -4.27 9.97
N HIS A 116 4.59 -5.61 10.04
CA HIS A 116 5.05 -6.33 11.21
C HIS A 116 6.55 -6.19 11.42
N VAL A 117 7.33 -6.23 10.33
CA VAL A 117 8.77 -5.96 10.37
C VAL A 117 9.05 -4.55 10.89
N LEU A 118 8.36 -3.54 10.36
CA LEU A 118 8.49 -2.16 10.84
C LEU A 118 8.11 -2.04 12.32
N LYS A 119 7.03 -2.69 12.76
CA LYS A 119 6.62 -2.66 14.17
C LYS A 119 7.69 -3.23 15.12
N GLN A 120 8.43 -4.26 14.69
CA GLN A 120 9.55 -4.81 15.46
C GLN A 120 10.70 -3.78 15.58
N VAL A 121 11.08 -3.14 14.47
CA VAL A 121 12.11 -2.08 14.49
C VAL A 121 11.70 -0.91 15.39
N LEU A 122 10.43 -0.50 15.34
CA LEU A 122 9.90 0.55 16.22
C LEU A 122 9.91 0.16 17.70
N ALA A 123 9.72 -1.12 18.03
CA ALA A 123 9.81 -1.60 19.41
C ALA A 123 11.25 -1.47 19.95
N LEU A 124 12.26 -1.81 19.14
CA LEU A 124 13.67 -1.64 19.52
C LEU A 124 14.02 -0.17 19.80
N TYR A 125 13.51 0.75 18.99
CA TYR A 125 13.66 2.18 19.27
C TYR A 125 13.01 2.59 20.60
N GLN A 126 11.83 2.06 20.91
CA GLN A 126 11.12 2.36 22.15
C GLN A 126 11.84 1.82 23.39
N GLU A 127 12.50 0.65 23.29
CA GLU A 127 13.32 0.07 24.36
C GLU A 127 14.50 0.99 24.74
N GLU A 128 15.07 1.70 23.77
CA GLU A 128 16.10 2.74 23.97
C GLU A 128 15.52 4.10 24.39
N GLY A 129 14.20 4.20 24.56
CA GLY A 129 13.50 5.45 24.88
C GLY A 129 13.42 6.43 23.71
N TRP A 130 13.67 5.99 22.48
CA TRP A 130 13.62 6.83 21.29
C TRP A 130 12.23 6.81 20.63
N ARG A 131 11.89 7.94 20.00
CA ARG A 131 10.66 8.11 19.23
C ARG A 131 11.02 8.51 17.80
N PRO A 132 11.19 7.53 16.89
CA PRO A 132 11.49 7.85 15.50
C PRO A 132 10.32 8.58 14.85
N VAL A 133 10.63 9.59 14.04
CA VAL A 133 9.67 10.37 13.25
C VAL A 133 10.17 10.36 11.81
N VAL A 134 9.27 10.11 10.86
CA VAL A 134 9.58 10.09 9.43
C VAL A 134 8.83 11.24 8.76
N ALA A 135 9.56 12.00 7.94
CA ALA A 135 9.01 12.89 6.93
C ALA A 135 9.47 12.36 5.57
N ALA A 136 8.52 12.10 4.67
CA ALA A 136 8.81 11.60 3.34
C ALA A 136 8.51 12.69 2.30
N GLU A 137 9.45 12.91 1.38
CA GLU A 137 9.26 13.76 0.20
C GLU A 137 8.95 12.86 -0.99
N LEU A 138 7.67 12.78 -1.36
CA LEU A 138 7.20 11.97 -2.48
C LEU A 138 7.21 12.80 -3.75
N GLU A 139 8.38 12.88 -4.41
CA GLU A 139 8.51 13.52 -5.71
C GLU A 139 7.88 12.66 -6.81
N PHE A 140 7.13 13.29 -7.71
CA PHE A 140 6.56 12.64 -8.89
C PHE A 140 6.56 13.57 -10.10
N SER A 141 6.56 12.99 -11.29
CA SER A 141 6.48 13.73 -12.56
C SER A 141 5.10 13.57 -13.19
N LEU A 142 4.53 14.66 -13.71
CA LEU A 142 3.39 14.60 -14.62
C LEU A 142 3.89 14.41 -16.05
N VAL A 143 3.42 13.35 -16.69
CA VAL A 143 3.78 12.98 -18.06
C VAL A 143 2.54 12.95 -18.94
N ARG A 144 2.71 13.24 -20.24
CA ARG A 144 1.76 12.86 -21.26
C ARG A 144 2.00 11.40 -21.63
N TRP A 145 0.91 10.65 -21.77
CA TRP A 145 0.96 9.23 -22.12
C TRP A 145 0.37 9.05 -23.52
N ASP A 146 1.18 8.58 -24.47
CA ASP A 146 0.78 8.26 -25.86
C ASP A 146 0.95 6.77 -26.18
N GLU A 147 0.75 5.92 -25.16
CA GLU A 147 0.78 4.45 -25.22
C GLU A 147 2.16 3.79 -25.37
N SER A 148 3.20 4.52 -25.79
CA SER A 148 4.53 3.96 -26.00
C SER A 148 5.57 4.44 -25.00
N VAL A 149 5.74 5.77 -24.87
CA VAL A 149 6.78 6.37 -24.03
C VAL A 149 6.17 7.54 -23.27
N PRO A 150 6.31 7.60 -21.93
CA PRO A 150 5.84 8.76 -21.18
C PRO A 150 6.66 9.99 -21.55
N LEU A 151 5.99 11.05 -22.02
CA LEU A 151 6.62 12.31 -22.39
C LEU A 151 6.49 13.31 -21.25
N HIS A 152 7.61 13.87 -20.78
CA HIS A 152 7.58 14.89 -19.73
C HIS A 152 6.78 16.13 -20.17
N THR A 153 5.99 16.69 -19.24
CA THR A 153 5.21 17.92 -19.48
C THR A 153 6.03 19.20 -19.34
N CYS A 154 7.30 19.09 -18.91
CA CYS A 154 8.19 20.23 -18.76
C CYS A 154 8.47 20.88 -20.13
N PRO A 155 8.14 22.16 -20.33
CA PRO A 155 8.44 22.85 -21.59
C PRO A 155 9.95 22.92 -21.78
N SER A 156 10.44 22.42 -22.92
CA SER A 156 11.81 22.62 -23.34
C SER A 156 11.97 23.96 -24.06
N LEU A 157 13.18 24.53 -24.00
CA LEU A 157 13.56 25.64 -24.85
C LEU A 157 13.47 25.21 -26.34
N PRO A 158 13.24 26.15 -27.28
CA PRO A 158 13.26 25.84 -28.70
C PRO A 158 14.55 25.10 -29.09
N ASN A 159 14.43 24.01 -29.86
CA ASN A 159 15.51 23.10 -30.26
C ASN A 159 16.22 22.33 -29.13
N GLN A 160 15.60 22.22 -27.94
CA GLN A 160 16.07 21.33 -26.87
C GLN A 160 15.07 20.23 -26.57
N SER A 161 15.57 19.06 -26.20
CA SER A 161 14.75 18.01 -25.61
C SER A 161 14.40 18.38 -24.16
N PRO A 162 13.21 18.01 -23.66
CA PRO A 162 12.87 18.20 -22.24
C PRO A 162 13.94 17.54 -21.36
N VAL A 163 14.52 18.31 -20.43
CA VAL A 163 15.41 17.79 -19.37
C VAL A 163 14.58 17.19 -18.22
N GLY A 164 13.47 16.55 -18.56
CA GLY A 164 12.65 15.84 -17.58
C GLY A 164 13.39 14.59 -17.11
N GLY A 165 13.33 14.28 -15.82
CA GLY A 165 13.92 13.07 -15.24
C GLY A 165 15.36 13.20 -14.71
N ASN A 166 16.03 14.34 -14.93
CA ASN A 166 17.37 14.63 -14.40
C ASN A 166 17.35 15.69 -13.28
N THR A 167 16.33 15.68 -12.41
CA THR A 167 16.36 16.50 -11.19
C THR A 167 17.60 16.12 -10.38
N TYR A 168 18.49 17.08 -10.13
CA TYR A 168 19.82 16.87 -9.52
C TYR A 168 20.86 16.10 -10.37
N GLY A 169 20.61 15.87 -11.67
CA GLY A 169 21.58 15.28 -12.59
C GLY A 169 22.78 16.21 -12.82
N LEU A 170 23.92 15.89 -12.22
CA LEU A 170 25.16 16.66 -12.38
C LEU A 170 25.69 16.63 -13.83
N ASP A 171 25.32 15.62 -14.61
CA ASP A 171 25.58 15.48 -16.04
C ASP A 171 24.95 16.61 -16.87
N VAL A 172 23.84 17.20 -16.40
CA VAL A 172 23.20 18.37 -17.03
C VAL A 172 24.08 19.62 -16.94
N LEU A 173 24.91 19.74 -15.89
CA LEU A 173 25.83 20.87 -15.74
C LEU A 173 26.90 20.86 -16.83
N ASN A 174 27.36 19.68 -17.25
CA ASN A 174 28.38 19.54 -18.31
C ASN A 174 27.86 19.96 -19.69
N HIS A 175 26.56 19.81 -19.95
CA HIS A 175 25.95 20.21 -21.23
C HIS A 175 25.86 21.73 -21.42
N ASN A 176 26.04 22.50 -20.34
CA ASN A 176 25.93 23.97 -20.35
C ASN A 176 27.25 24.68 -19.99
N GLN A 177 28.37 23.97 -19.91
CA GLN A 177 29.69 24.61 -19.84
C GLN A 177 30.11 25.02 -21.25
N ALA A 178 30.15 26.34 -21.48
CA ALA A 178 30.67 26.99 -22.67
C ALA A 178 32.19 26.84 -22.80
#